data_AF-A0A3S3I638-F1
#
_entry.id   AF-A0A3S3I638-F1
#
_cell.length_a   1.000
_cell.length_b   1.000
_cell.length_c   1.000
_cell.angle_alpha   90.00
_cell.angle_beta   90.00
_cell.angle_gamma   90.00
#
_symmetry.space_group_name_H-M   'P 1'
#
loop_
_entity.id
_entity.type
_entity.pdbx_description
1 polymer ?
#
loop_
_entity_poly.entity_id
_entity_poly.type
_entity_poly.pdbx_seq_one_letter_code
_entity_poly.pdbx_strand_id
1 'polypeptide(L)'
;MFTMKGDPIKALSGFKLPAGAHVAIVSGKPESVSAIRKSVRGRVVRVTEVVERAPQHTQFERKPLVDRSAFEPDARSRAMLEGVRIAQQDLRDAGGAYDLDQVRTLLHGVSRQAIDKRVQDGSLLAVPGPSNRRSYPTLQFNRDGTVVPGLKAVREALQTSNSWAVLNFLSHPDGRLGNRKPIELLKSGQIELVLEAARRHGEQGA
;
A
#
# COMPACT_ATOMS: atom_id res chain seq x y z
N MET A 1 -25.19 -51.62 10.85
CA MET A 1 -23.80 -52.07 11.02
C MET A 1 -23.44 -51.88 12.47
N PHE A 2 -23.15 -52.95 13.20
CA PHE A 2 -22.70 -52.86 14.60
C PHE A 2 -21.20 -53.08 14.62
N THR A 3 -20.47 -52.20 15.31
CA THR A 3 -19.01 -52.25 15.39
C THR A 3 -18.62 -52.76 16.76
N MET A 4 -17.89 -53.87 16.82
CA MET A 4 -17.37 -54.44 18.07
C MET A 4 -15.91 -54.07 18.24
N LYS A 5 -15.53 -53.63 19.44
CA LYS A 5 -14.14 -53.40 19.83
C LYS A 5 -13.66 -54.59 20.66
N GLY A 6 -12.46 -55.09 20.40
CA GLY A 6 -11.89 -56.27 21.07
C GLY A 6 -11.85 -57.51 20.19
N ASP A 7 -11.63 -58.69 20.79
CA ASP A 7 -11.55 -59.97 20.07
C ASP A 7 -12.96 -60.48 19.69
N PRO A 8 -13.36 -60.39 18.40
CA PRO A 8 -14.69 -60.77 17.97
C PRO A 8 -14.94 -62.28 18.07
N ILE A 9 -13.87 -63.10 18.08
CA ILE A 9 -13.98 -64.56 18.13
C ILE A 9 -14.54 -65.01 19.48
N LYS A 10 -14.08 -64.40 20.57
CA LYS A 10 -14.61 -64.66 21.93
C LYS A 10 -16.05 -64.18 22.10
N ALA A 11 -16.42 -63.09 21.45
CA ALA A 11 -17.75 -62.52 21.61
C ALA A 11 -18.82 -63.26 20.79
N LEU A 12 -18.41 -63.96 19.73
CA LEU A 12 -19.30 -64.74 18.86
C LEU A 12 -19.24 -66.26 19.12
N SER A 13 -18.37 -66.73 20.02
CA SER A 13 -18.11 -68.17 20.22
C SER A 13 -19.31 -69.01 20.70
N GLY A 14 -20.38 -68.38 21.18
CA GLY A 14 -21.64 -69.03 21.58
C GLY A 14 -22.83 -68.73 20.68
N PHE A 15 -22.65 -67.93 19.63
CA PHE A 15 -23.76 -67.42 18.81
C PHE A 15 -23.88 -68.21 17.50
N LYS A 16 -25.00 -68.94 17.33
CA LYS A 16 -25.32 -69.56 16.03
C LYS A 16 -25.90 -68.50 15.09
N LEU A 17 -25.17 -68.21 14.02
CA LEU A 17 -25.67 -67.35 12.95
C LEU A 17 -26.93 -67.98 12.33
N PRO A 18 -28.07 -67.25 12.27
CA PRO A 18 -29.27 -67.76 11.63
C PRO A 18 -29.06 -67.95 10.12
N ALA A 19 -29.87 -68.82 9.51
CA ALA A 19 -29.82 -69.05 8.07
C ALA A 19 -29.99 -67.73 7.30
N GLY A 20 -29.09 -67.43 6.36
CA GLY A 20 -29.08 -66.19 5.57
C GLY A 20 -28.27 -65.04 6.16
N ALA A 21 -27.71 -65.17 7.37
CA ALA A 21 -26.85 -64.13 7.96
C ALA A 21 -25.47 -64.07 7.29
N HIS A 22 -24.96 -62.85 7.08
CA HIS A 22 -23.65 -62.57 6.51
C HIS A 22 -22.79 -61.77 7.49
N VAL A 23 -21.48 -62.08 7.55
CA VAL A 23 -20.51 -61.37 8.38
C VAL A 23 -19.52 -60.64 7.46
N ALA A 24 -19.35 -59.34 7.67
CA ALA A 24 -18.35 -58.54 6.98
C ALA A 24 -17.18 -58.25 7.93
N ILE A 25 -15.96 -58.54 7.47
CA ILE A 25 -14.73 -58.19 8.19
C ILE A 25 -14.05 -57.06 7.41
N VAL A 26 -13.88 -55.90 8.04
CA VAL A 26 -13.23 -54.73 7.45
C VAL A 26 -11.91 -54.49 8.18
N SER A 27 -10.81 -54.40 7.44
CA SER A 27 -9.50 -54.04 7.99
C SER A 27 -8.90 -52.88 7.23
N GLY A 28 -8.43 -51.87 7.96
CA GLY A 28 -7.66 -50.76 7.40
C GLY A 28 -6.16 -51.05 7.24
N LYS A 29 -5.70 -52.27 7.56
CA LYS A 29 -4.29 -52.67 7.47
C LYS A 29 -4.11 -53.76 6.40
N PRO A 30 -3.28 -53.55 5.36
CA PRO A 30 -3.10 -54.52 4.26
C PRO A 30 -2.59 -55.89 4.74
N GLU A 31 -1.68 -55.90 5.72
CA GLU A 31 -1.07 -57.11 6.29
C GLU A 31 -2.12 -58.01 6.97
N SER A 32 -3.07 -57.39 7.67
CA SER A 32 -4.17 -58.09 8.34
C SER A 32 -5.12 -58.76 7.34
N VAL A 33 -5.32 -58.17 6.16
CA VAL A 33 -6.16 -58.76 5.09
C VAL A 33 -5.60 -60.09 4.63
N SER A 34 -4.27 -60.19 4.48
CA SER A 34 -3.59 -61.43 4.08
C SER A 34 -3.74 -62.54 5.13
N ALA A 35 -3.56 -62.20 6.41
CA ALA A 35 -3.73 -63.14 7.52
C ALA A 35 -5.18 -63.65 7.64
N ILE A 36 -6.16 -62.75 7.50
CA ILE A 36 -7.60 -63.10 7.52
C ILE A 36 -7.93 -64.02 6.33
N ARG A 37 -7.47 -63.69 5.12
CA ARG A 37 -7.69 -64.52 3.93
C ARG A 37 -7.15 -65.94 4.12
N LYS A 38 -6.02 -66.10 4.82
CA LYS A 38 -5.42 -67.40 5.11
C LYS A 38 -6.20 -68.19 6.15
N SER A 39 -6.79 -67.55 7.16
CA SER A 39 -7.50 -68.22 8.26
C SER A 39 -8.92 -68.67 7.91
N VAL A 40 -9.64 -67.95 7.04
CA VAL A 40 -11.01 -68.31 6.61
C VAL A 40 -11.07 -68.99 5.23
N ARG A 41 -9.96 -69.56 4.77
CA ARG A 41 -9.83 -70.22 3.46
C ARG A 41 -10.96 -71.25 3.24
N GLY A 42 -11.73 -71.09 2.17
CA GLY A 42 -12.85 -71.98 1.81
C GLY A 42 -14.21 -71.64 2.44
N ARG A 43 -14.31 -70.63 3.31
CA ARG A 43 -15.58 -70.15 3.90
C ARG A 43 -15.96 -68.72 3.47
N VAL A 44 -15.26 -68.18 2.49
CA VAL A 44 -15.45 -66.80 2.00
C VAL A 44 -16.16 -66.83 0.65
N VAL A 45 -17.36 -66.25 0.60
CA VAL A 45 -18.19 -66.18 -0.62
C VAL A 45 -17.72 -65.04 -1.54
N ARG A 46 -17.24 -63.92 -0.99
CA ARG A 46 -16.76 -62.77 -1.76
C ARG A 46 -15.68 -62.00 -1.01
N VAL A 47 -14.64 -61.59 -1.73
CA VAL A 47 -13.62 -60.63 -1.25
C VAL A 47 -13.71 -59.41 -2.14
N THR A 48 -13.92 -58.24 -1.55
CA THR A 48 -13.88 -56.95 -2.26
C THR A 48 -12.80 -56.10 -1.62
N GLU A 49 -11.75 -55.80 -2.37
CA GLU A 49 -10.70 -54.87 -1.96
C GLU A 49 -11.08 -53.47 -2.44
N VAL A 50 -11.24 -52.53 -1.51
CA VAL A 50 -11.49 -51.12 -1.82
C VAL A 50 -10.19 -50.36 -1.61
N VAL A 51 -9.47 -50.12 -2.70
CA VAL A 51 -8.27 -49.28 -2.68
C VAL A 51 -8.70 -47.86 -3.04
N GLU A 52 -8.54 -46.93 -2.10
CA GLU A 52 -8.66 -45.50 -2.39
C GLU A 52 -7.52 -45.12 -3.36
N ARG A 53 -7.84 -44.99 -4.65
CA ARG A 53 -6.90 -44.40 -5.60
C ARG A 53 -6.81 -42.91 -5.28
N ALA A 54 -5.74 -42.50 -4.61
CA ALA A 54 -5.34 -41.11 -4.56
C ALA A 54 -5.32 -40.57 -6.00
N PRO A 55 -5.94 -39.40 -6.27
CA PRO A 55 -5.98 -38.85 -7.62
C PRO A 55 -4.55 -38.65 -8.10
N GLN A 56 -4.26 -39.19 -9.29
CA GLN A 56 -3.00 -38.94 -9.98
C GLN A 56 -2.84 -37.43 -10.11
N HIS A 57 -1.84 -36.86 -9.42
CA HIS A 57 -1.43 -35.49 -9.61
C HIS A 57 -0.90 -35.37 -11.05
N THR A 58 -1.79 -35.13 -12.01
CA THR A 58 -1.40 -34.48 -13.26
C THR A 58 -0.84 -33.13 -12.82
N GLN A 59 0.47 -32.98 -12.95
CA GLN A 59 1.18 -31.72 -12.76
C GLN A 59 0.69 -30.78 -13.88
N PHE A 60 -0.52 -30.25 -13.74
CA PHE A 60 -0.89 -29.03 -14.42
C PHE A 60 0.04 -27.99 -13.82
N GLU A 61 1.10 -27.63 -14.53
CA GLU A 61 1.76 -26.35 -14.36
C GLU A 61 0.64 -25.30 -14.40
N ARG A 62 0.20 -24.89 -13.20
CA ARG A 62 -0.73 -23.78 -13.04
C ARG A 62 0.05 -22.55 -13.45
N LYS A 63 0.10 -22.30 -14.76
CA LYS A 63 0.48 -21.00 -15.29
C LYS A 63 -0.38 -20.00 -14.52
N PRO A 64 0.20 -19.05 -13.77
CA PRO A 64 -0.58 -18.15 -12.96
C PRO A 64 -1.60 -17.48 -13.88
N LEU A 65 -2.90 -17.63 -13.56
CA LEU A 65 -4.01 -17.04 -14.30
C LEU A 65 -3.94 -15.50 -14.30
N VAL A 66 -3.07 -14.94 -13.46
CA VAL A 66 -2.86 -13.51 -13.28
C VAL A 66 -1.46 -13.19 -13.78
N ASP A 67 -1.39 -12.49 -14.91
CA ASP A 67 -0.15 -11.90 -15.40
C ASP A 67 0.27 -10.78 -14.44
N ARG A 68 1.37 -10.99 -13.71
CA ARG A 68 1.89 -10.02 -12.74
C ARG A 68 2.35 -8.72 -13.39
N SER A 69 2.78 -8.76 -14.66
CA SER A 69 3.23 -7.57 -15.37
C SER A 69 2.09 -6.56 -15.60
N ALA A 70 0.84 -7.01 -15.65
CA ALA A 70 -0.34 -6.15 -15.74
C ALA A 70 -0.56 -5.27 -14.49
N PHE A 71 0.09 -5.59 -13.37
CA PHE A 71 0.03 -4.82 -12.12
C PHE A 71 1.27 -3.95 -11.92
N GLU A 72 2.25 -4.01 -12.82
CA GLU A 72 3.41 -3.14 -12.77
C GLU A 72 3.03 -1.75 -13.30
N PRO A 73 3.37 -0.67 -12.57
CA PRO A 73 3.11 0.68 -13.06
C PRO A 73 3.94 0.93 -14.32
N ASP A 74 3.33 1.57 -15.32
CA ASP A 74 4.04 1.98 -16.53
C ASP A 74 5.11 3.06 -16.22
N ALA A 75 5.91 3.43 -17.21
CA ALA A 75 6.97 4.42 -17.04
C ALA A 75 6.44 5.78 -16.53
N ARG A 76 5.24 6.18 -16.98
CA ARG A 76 4.62 7.46 -16.61
C ARG A 76 4.13 7.43 -15.16
N SER A 77 3.45 6.37 -14.74
CA SER A 77 3.02 6.15 -13.36
C SER A 77 4.21 6.08 -12.42
N ARG A 78 5.32 5.44 -12.82
CA ARG A 78 6.57 5.44 -12.03
C ARG A 78 7.15 6.84 -11.90
N ALA A 79 7.23 7.62 -12.98
CA ALA A 79 7.70 9.00 -12.93
C ALA A 79 6.82 9.89 -12.05
N MET A 80 5.49 9.70 -12.08
CA MET A 80 4.55 10.41 -11.20
C MET A 80 4.81 10.07 -9.72
N LEU A 81 4.95 8.78 -9.38
CA LEU A 81 5.26 8.34 -8.02
C LEU A 81 6.61 8.90 -7.52
N GLU A 82 7.61 8.91 -8.39
CA GLU A 82 8.91 9.48 -8.07
C GLU A 82 8.82 11.00 -7.86
N GLY A 83 8.08 11.71 -8.72
CA GLY A 83 7.81 13.13 -8.55
C GLY A 83 7.16 13.46 -7.21
N VAL A 84 6.21 12.62 -6.75
CA VAL A 84 5.62 12.75 -5.40
C VAL A 84 6.66 12.52 -4.31
N ARG A 85 7.53 11.52 -4.45
CA ARG A 85 8.60 11.24 -3.47
C ARG A 85 9.58 12.39 -3.37
N ILE A 86 10.02 12.95 -4.50
CA ILE A 86 10.91 14.11 -4.58
C ILE A 86 10.25 15.30 -3.88
N ALA A 87 9.02 15.63 -4.26
CA ALA A 87 8.24 16.71 -3.65
C ALA A 87 8.13 16.57 -2.11
N GLN A 88 7.89 15.36 -1.60
CA GLN A 88 7.87 15.11 -0.16
C GLN A 88 9.24 15.28 0.49
N GLN A 89 10.33 14.90 -0.20
CA GLN A 89 11.68 15.12 0.29
C GLN A 89 12.02 16.61 0.33
N ASP A 90 11.68 17.35 -0.72
CA ASP A 90 11.84 18.81 -0.78
C ASP A 90 11.14 19.49 0.40
N LEU A 91 9.93 19.04 0.74
CA LEU A 91 9.19 19.54 1.89
C LEU A 91 9.90 19.24 3.22
N ARG A 92 10.47 18.05 3.37
CA ARG A 92 11.27 17.69 4.57
C ARG A 92 12.50 18.58 4.67
N ASP A 93 13.24 18.74 3.59
CA ASP A 93 14.46 19.55 3.54
C ASP A 93 14.18 21.04 3.74
N ALA A 94 12.96 21.49 3.41
CA ALA A 94 12.47 22.83 3.69
C ALA A 94 11.99 23.06 5.14
N GLY A 95 12.11 22.07 6.03
CA GLY A 95 11.70 22.16 7.42
C GLY A 95 10.27 21.69 7.71
N GLY A 96 9.67 20.92 6.81
CA GLY A 96 8.35 20.32 6.98
C GLY A 96 7.19 21.28 6.70
N ALA A 97 6.03 20.96 7.28
CA ALA A 97 4.81 21.74 7.13
C ALA A 97 3.98 21.79 8.40
N TYR A 98 3.23 22.87 8.57
CA TYR A 98 2.16 22.98 9.53
C TYR A 98 0.85 22.41 8.99
N ASP A 99 -0.04 21.96 9.87
CA ASP A 99 -1.44 21.74 9.56
C ASP A 99 -2.26 23.05 9.66
N LEU A 100 -3.55 22.98 9.34
CA LEU A 100 -4.44 24.14 9.37
C LEU A 100 -4.55 24.75 10.77
N ASP A 101 -4.70 23.94 11.81
CA ASP A 101 -4.92 24.46 13.17
C ASP A 101 -3.64 25.09 13.72
N GLN A 102 -2.48 24.52 13.43
CA GLN A 102 -1.18 25.11 13.71
C GLN A 102 -1.00 26.46 13.01
N VAL A 103 -1.37 26.59 11.73
CA VAL A 103 -1.31 27.89 11.03
C VAL A 103 -2.27 28.90 11.64
N ARG A 104 -3.47 28.48 12.06
CA ARG A 104 -4.41 29.36 12.76
C ARG A 104 -3.81 29.87 14.07
N THR A 105 -3.18 29.00 14.85
CA THR A 105 -2.48 29.39 16.07
C THR A 105 -1.32 30.34 15.78
N LEU A 106 -0.50 30.03 14.77
CA LEU A 106 0.65 30.85 14.37
C LEU A 106 0.21 32.26 13.92
N LEU A 107 -0.91 32.37 13.23
CA LEU A 107 -1.47 33.63 12.76
C LEU A 107 -2.48 34.24 13.75
N HIS A 108 -2.36 33.96 15.05
CA HIS A 108 -3.17 34.58 16.12
C HIS A 108 -4.70 34.38 15.98
N GLY A 109 -5.12 33.17 15.59
CA GLY A 109 -6.53 32.78 15.57
C GLY A 109 -7.29 33.17 14.29
N VAL A 110 -6.58 33.51 13.20
CA VAL A 110 -7.20 33.78 11.89
C VAL A 110 -8.16 32.65 11.49
N SER A 111 -9.31 33.02 10.91
CA SER A 111 -10.34 32.04 10.53
C SER A 111 -9.88 31.14 9.39
N ARG A 112 -10.43 29.92 9.32
CA ARG A 112 -10.19 29.00 8.21
C ARG A 112 -10.48 29.65 6.86
N GLN A 113 -11.58 30.39 6.74
CA GLN A 113 -11.97 31.07 5.50
C GLN A 113 -10.93 32.13 5.08
N ALA A 114 -10.36 32.86 6.04
CA ALA A 114 -9.31 33.83 5.75
C ALA A 114 -8.01 33.14 5.30
N ILE A 115 -7.63 32.00 5.89
CA ILE A 115 -6.53 31.17 5.41
C ILE A 115 -6.81 30.67 3.99
N ASP A 116 -8.01 30.15 3.75
CA ASP A 116 -8.41 29.64 2.43
C ASP A 116 -8.34 30.74 1.36
N LYS A 117 -8.76 31.97 1.70
CA LYS A 117 -8.63 33.14 0.83
C LYS A 117 -7.17 33.45 0.50
N ARG A 118 -6.27 33.40 1.49
CA ARG A 118 -4.82 33.61 1.28
C ARG A 118 -4.18 32.52 0.42
N VAL A 119 -4.65 31.27 0.55
CA VAL A 119 -4.21 30.19 -0.33
C VAL A 119 -4.67 30.43 -1.76
N GLN A 120 -5.93 30.83 -1.93
CA GLN A 120 -6.51 31.12 -3.24
C GLN A 120 -5.80 32.30 -3.92
N ASP A 121 -5.59 33.40 -3.21
CA ASP A 121 -4.93 34.59 -3.74
C ASP A 121 -3.40 34.49 -3.84
N GLY A 122 -2.80 33.45 -3.25
CA GLY A 122 -1.37 33.14 -3.37
C GLY A 122 -0.47 33.80 -2.35
N SER A 123 -1.06 34.55 -1.42
CA SER A 123 -0.33 35.08 -0.28
C SER A 123 0.01 34.01 0.76
N LEU A 124 -0.50 32.79 0.62
CA LEU A 124 -0.11 31.63 1.41
C LEU A 124 0.03 30.38 0.53
N LEU A 125 1.07 29.60 0.74
CA LEU A 125 1.33 28.34 0.04
C LEU A 125 0.75 27.15 0.82
N ALA A 126 -0.05 26.33 0.15
CA ALA A 126 -0.54 25.06 0.66
C ALA A 126 -0.28 23.95 -0.35
N VAL A 127 0.33 22.86 0.11
CA VAL A 127 0.55 21.63 -0.66
C VAL A 127 -0.39 20.52 -0.18
N PRO A 128 -0.73 19.54 -1.05
CA PRO A 128 -1.43 18.33 -0.63
C PRO A 128 -0.59 17.55 0.40
N GLY A 129 -1.19 17.30 1.56
CA GLY A 129 -0.59 16.57 2.67
C GLY A 129 -1.29 15.24 2.97
N PRO A 130 -0.97 14.62 4.11
CA PRO A 130 -1.57 13.35 4.52
C PRO A 130 -3.10 13.40 4.53
N SER A 131 -3.73 12.30 4.11
CA SER A 131 -5.20 12.18 4.02
C SER A 131 -5.85 13.28 3.16
N ASN A 132 -5.14 13.77 2.14
CA ASN A 132 -5.57 14.85 1.24
C ASN A 132 -5.92 16.16 1.96
N ARG A 133 -5.38 16.37 3.17
CA ARG A 133 -5.51 17.63 3.90
C ARG A 133 -4.44 18.61 3.42
N ARG A 134 -4.73 19.91 3.52
CA ARG A 134 -3.73 20.95 3.21
C ARG A 134 -2.63 20.93 4.26
N SER A 135 -1.39 20.98 3.79
CA SER A 135 -0.20 21.22 4.59
C SER A 135 0.46 22.52 4.14
N TYR A 136 0.98 23.28 5.09
CA TYR A 136 1.52 24.62 4.87
C TYR A 136 3.03 24.60 5.12
N PRO A 137 3.87 24.60 4.06
CA PRO A 137 5.33 24.51 4.21
C PRO A 137 5.87 25.56 5.20
N THR A 138 6.70 25.15 6.15
CA THR A 138 7.17 26.04 7.23
C THR A 138 8.10 27.15 6.72
N LEU A 139 8.78 26.92 5.59
CA LEU A 139 9.69 27.88 4.96
C LEU A 139 9.04 29.26 4.69
N GLN A 140 7.72 29.28 4.48
CA GLN A 140 6.98 30.49 4.10
C GLN A 140 6.70 31.42 5.28
N PHE A 141 7.05 31.00 6.50
CA PHE A 141 6.88 31.79 7.72
C PHE A 141 8.24 32.30 8.22
N ASN A 142 8.21 33.51 8.77
CA ASN A 142 9.29 34.11 9.52
C ASN A 142 9.32 33.56 10.96
N ARG A 143 10.42 33.84 11.68
CA ARG A 143 10.58 33.38 13.06
C ARG A 143 9.56 33.98 14.03
N ASP A 144 9.02 35.15 13.69
CA ASP A 144 7.96 35.84 14.44
C ASP A 144 6.54 35.32 14.10
N GLY A 145 6.42 34.32 13.23
CA GLY A 145 5.15 33.75 12.78
C GLY A 145 4.47 34.50 11.64
N THR A 146 5.03 35.62 11.18
CA THR A 146 4.51 36.32 10.01
C THR A 146 4.80 35.56 8.71
N VAL A 147 3.99 35.78 7.68
CA VAL A 147 4.22 35.19 6.35
C VAL A 147 5.28 36.00 5.61
N VAL A 148 6.21 35.32 4.96
CA VAL A 148 7.25 35.93 4.13
C VAL A 148 6.60 36.77 3.02
N PRO A 149 6.98 38.04 2.85
CA PRO A 149 6.40 38.88 1.81
C PRO A 149 6.80 38.40 0.41
N GLY A 150 5.97 38.72 -0.58
CA GLY A 150 6.27 38.46 -1.99
C GLY A 150 5.79 37.11 -2.54
N LEU A 151 5.27 36.19 -1.72
CA LEU A 151 4.80 34.86 -2.18
C LEU A 151 3.77 34.95 -3.33
N LYS A 152 2.81 35.87 -3.20
CA LYS A 152 1.79 36.10 -4.24
C LYS A 152 2.42 36.51 -5.57
N ALA A 153 3.33 37.48 -5.54
CA ALA A 153 4.01 37.98 -6.72
C ALA A 153 4.91 36.90 -7.34
N VAL A 154 5.55 36.05 -6.53
CA VAL A 154 6.34 34.92 -7.03
C VAL A 154 5.46 33.92 -7.76
N ARG A 155 4.30 33.55 -7.19
CA ARG A 155 3.34 32.65 -7.85
C ARG A 155 2.86 33.21 -9.19
N GLU A 156 2.56 34.51 -9.23
CA GLU A 156 2.15 35.21 -10.45
C GLU A 156 3.30 35.23 -11.49
N ALA A 157 4.54 35.49 -11.06
CA ALA A 157 5.72 35.49 -11.92
C ALA A 157 6.05 34.11 -12.50
N LEU A 158 5.84 33.03 -11.74
CA LEU A 158 6.01 31.65 -12.20
C LEU A 158 4.88 31.19 -13.14
N GLN A 159 3.77 31.92 -13.22
CA GLN A 159 2.58 31.58 -14.03
C GLN A 159 2.04 30.16 -13.78
N THR A 160 2.18 29.65 -12.56
CA THR A 160 1.75 28.30 -12.20
C THR A 160 0.85 28.30 -10.97
N SER A 161 -0.20 27.47 -11.03
CA SER A 161 -1.05 27.14 -9.88
C SER A 161 -0.58 25.88 -9.15
N ASN A 162 0.46 25.20 -9.66
CA ASN A 162 0.98 23.99 -9.04
C ASN A 162 1.79 24.34 -7.79
N SER A 163 1.21 24.08 -6.61
CA SER A 163 1.86 24.34 -5.32
C SER A 163 3.21 23.66 -5.15
N TRP A 164 3.42 22.47 -5.76
CA TRP A 164 4.71 21.78 -5.69
C TRP A 164 5.78 22.48 -6.53
N ALA A 165 5.41 23.05 -7.69
CA ALA A 165 6.34 23.83 -8.50
C ALA A 165 6.77 25.11 -7.77
N VAL A 166 5.82 25.80 -7.12
CA VAL A 166 6.14 26.98 -6.29
C VAL A 166 7.03 26.60 -5.11
N LEU A 167 6.72 25.49 -4.42
CA LEU A 167 7.56 25.00 -3.32
C LEU A 167 8.98 24.70 -3.79
N ASN A 168 9.12 23.95 -4.88
CA ASN A 168 10.40 23.52 -5.41
C ASN A 168 11.27 24.73 -5.80
N PHE A 169 10.69 25.72 -6.49
CA PHE A 169 11.40 26.97 -6.78
C PHE A 169 11.88 27.65 -5.49
N LEU A 170 11.01 27.78 -4.48
CA LEU A 170 11.35 28.47 -3.23
C LEU A 170 12.42 27.74 -2.39
N SER A 171 12.44 26.41 -2.42
CA SER A 171 13.28 25.57 -1.55
C SER A 171 14.67 25.25 -2.13
N HIS A 172 14.85 25.40 -3.44
CA HIS A 172 16.11 25.05 -4.12
C HIS A 172 16.98 26.27 -4.44
N PRO A 173 18.32 26.11 -4.42
CA PRO A 173 19.24 27.09 -4.98
C PRO A 173 18.94 27.37 -6.46
N ASP A 174 18.90 28.64 -6.85
CA ASP A 174 18.82 29.04 -8.26
C ASP A 174 20.14 29.70 -8.69
N GLY A 175 20.71 29.23 -9.80
CA GLY A 175 21.94 29.78 -10.38
C GLY A 175 21.82 31.26 -10.75
N ARG A 176 20.62 31.73 -11.12
CA ARG A 176 20.33 33.15 -11.41
C ARG A 176 20.41 34.02 -10.16
N LEU A 177 20.31 33.41 -8.99
CA LEU A 177 20.32 34.05 -7.68
C LEU A 177 21.66 33.81 -6.95
N GLY A 178 22.71 33.44 -7.69
CA GLY A 178 24.03 33.14 -7.11
C GLY A 178 24.01 31.88 -6.25
N ASN A 179 23.25 30.85 -6.64
CA ASN A 179 23.04 29.61 -5.89
C ASN A 179 22.44 29.81 -4.50
N ARG A 180 21.67 30.88 -4.30
CA ARG A 180 20.88 31.09 -3.10
C ARG A 180 19.45 30.60 -3.31
N LYS A 181 18.80 30.23 -2.21
CA LYS A 181 17.38 29.84 -2.24
C LYS A 181 16.51 31.09 -2.36
N PRO A 182 15.51 31.13 -3.26
CA PRO A 182 14.59 32.26 -3.35
C PRO A 182 13.93 32.63 -2.01
N ILE A 183 13.58 31.64 -1.18
CA ILE A 183 12.96 31.93 0.12
C ILE A 183 13.85 32.74 1.07
N GLU A 184 15.17 32.53 1.04
CA GLU A 184 16.12 33.27 1.86
C GLU A 184 16.24 34.72 1.40
N LEU A 185 16.20 34.93 0.08
CA LEU A 185 16.17 36.25 -0.54
C LEU A 185 14.91 37.02 -0.17
N LEU A 186 13.74 36.37 -0.27
CA LEU A 186 12.47 36.97 0.16
C LEU A 186 12.49 37.36 1.64
N LYS A 187 13.04 36.49 2.51
CA LYS A 187 13.22 36.79 3.95
C LYS A 187 14.14 37.97 4.20
N SER A 188 15.13 38.19 3.33
CA SER A 188 16.03 39.36 3.38
C SER A 188 15.47 40.61 2.69
N GLY A 189 14.22 40.58 2.20
CA GLY A 189 13.59 41.71 1.52
C GLY A 189 14.00 41.90 0.05
N GLN A 190 14.79 40.98 -0.51
CA GLN A 190 15.27 41.04 -1.91
C GLN A 190 14.21 40.50 -2.89
N ILE A 191 13.02 41.08 -2.86
CA ILE A 191 11.84 40.56 -3.60
C ILE A 191 12.03 40.65 -5.11
N GLU A 192 12.45 41.80 -5.64
CA GLU A 192 12.58 42.01 -7.09
C GLU A 192 13.53 41.01 -7.77
N LEU A 193 14.67 40.72 -7.14
CA LEU A 193 15.62 39.71 -7.65
C LEU A 193 14.96 38.34 -7.79
N VAL A 194 14.14 37.94 -6.81
CA VAL A 194 13.41 36.67 -6.85
C VAL A 194 12.34 36.67 -7.94
N LEU A 195 11.64 37.79 -8.14
CA LEU A 195 10.63 37.91 -9.19
C LEU A 195 11.24 37.83 -10.59
N GLU A 196 12.40 38.43 -10.81
CA GLU A 196 13.12 38.32 -12.09
C GLU A 196 13.54 36.87 -12.38
N ALA A 197 14.06 36.16 -11.38
CA ALA A 197 14.39 34.74 -11.51
C ALA A 197 13.15 33.89 -11.80
N ALA A 198 12.04 34.15 -11.09
CA ALA A 198 10.77 33.44 -11.29
C ALA A 198 10.21 33.60 -12.71
N ARG A 199 10.23 34.81 -13.27
CA ARG A 199 9.78 35.05 -14.66
C ARG A 199 10.58 34.21 -15.67
N ARG A 200 11.91 34.18 -15.51
CA ARG A 200 12.80 33.38 -16.38
C ARG A 200 12.70 31.86 -16.14
N HIS A 201 12.24 31.45 -14.97
CA HIS A 201 12.00 30.03 -14.67
C HIS A 201 10.75 29.51 -15.41
N GLY A 202 9.68 30.31 -15.47
CA GLY A 202 8.46 29.95 -16.20
C GLY A 202 8.68 29.72 -17.70
N GLU A 203 9.63 30.44 -18.31
CA GLU A 203 9.99 30.33 -19.73
C GLU A 203 10.70 29.01 -20.09
N GLN A 204 11.31 28.32 -19.12
CA GLN A 204 12.08 27.08 -19.37
C GLN A 204 11.28 25.79 -19.10
N GLY A 205 10.07 25.90 -18.52
CA GLY A 205 9.23 24.77 -18.14
C GLY A 205 7.96 24.59 -18.98
N ALA A 206 7.78 25.39 -20.05
CA ALA A 206 6.62 25.35 -20.94
C ALA A 206 6.90 24.53 -22.22
#